data_AF-A0A938UNP6-F1
#
_entry.id   AF-A0A938UNP6-F1
#
_cell.length_a   1.000
_cell.length_b   1.000
_cell.length_c   1.000
_cell.angle_alpha   90.00
_cell.angle_beta   90.00
_cell.angle_gamma   90.00
#
_symmetry.space_group_name_H-M   'P 1'
#
loop_
_entity.id
_entity.type
_entity.pdbx_description
1 polymer ?
#
loop_
_entity_poly.entity_id
_entity_poly.type
_entity_poly.pdbx_seq_one_letter_code
_entity_poly.pdbx_strand_id
1 'polypeptide(L)' 'MQCRNHPDRKAVAVCQKNETGFCSTCCQCLNIDHCCECTDPVLYCKFRTQCIIWEMSRDRRKKAVARSEA' A
#
# COMPACT_ATOMS: atom_id res chain seq x y z
N MET A 1 -10.20 -12.70 3.14
CA MET A 1 -9.41 -11.63 3.79
C MET A 1 -10.08 -10.30 3.48
N GLN A 2 -10.47 -9.52 4.49
CA GLN A 2 -11.04 -8.17 4.28
C GLN A 2 -9.94 -7.10 4.30
N CYS A 3 -10.29 -5.90 3.84
CA CYS A 3 -9.40 -4.77 3.93
C CYS A 3 -9.29 -4.28 5.38
N ARG A 4 -8.07 -4.04 5.85
CA ARG A 4 -7.81 -3.48 7.19
C ARG A 4 -8.55 -2.17 7.46
N ASN A 5 -8.66 -1.31 6.45
CA ASN A 5 -9.29 0.01 6.56
C ASN A 5 -10.78 -0.02 6.21
N HIS A 6 -11.26 -1.09 5.55
CA HIS A 6 -12.64 -1.23 5.11
C HIS A 6 -13.10 -2.68 5.38
N PRO A 7 -13.69 -2.96 6.55
CA PRO A 7 -14.12 -4.31 6.91
C PRO A 7 -15.18 -4.86 5.94
N ASP A 8 -15.95 -3.99 5.28
CA ASP A 8 -16.99 -4.38 4.32
C ASP A 8 -16.44 -4.75 2.93
N ARG A 9 -15.13 -4.55 2.68
CA ARG A 9 -14.52 -4.74 1.35
C ARG A 9 -13.55 -5.90 1.34
N LYS A 10 -13.59 -6.69 0.26
CA LYS A 10 -12.59 -7.74 0.01
C LYS A 10 -11.22 -7.13 -0.28
N ALA A 11 -10.19 -7.74 0.30
CA ALA A 11 -8.81 -7.40 -0.01
C ALA A 11 -8.47 -7.89 -1.43
N VAL A 12 -7.86 -7.01 -2.23
CA VAL A 12 -7.31 -7.34 -3.56
C VAL A 12 -5.79 -7.45 -3.53
N ALA A 13 -5.15 -6.81 -2.55
CA ALA A 13 -3.72 -6.87 -2.31
C ALA A 13 -3.47 -7.27 -0.85
N VAL A 14 -2.40 -8.04 -0.62
CA VAL A 14 -2.16 -8.72 0.66
C VAL A 14 -0.69 -8.62 0.99
N CYS A 15 -0.39 -8.16 2.19
CA CYS A 15 0.96 -8.15 2.71
C CYS A 15 1.29 -9.54 3.21
N GLN A 16 2.26 -10.23 2.61
CA GLN A 16 2.67 -11.56 3.07
C GLN A 16 3.47 -11.54 4.38
N LYS A 17 4.04 -10.38 4.75
CA LYS A 17 4.80 -10.23 6.00
C LYS A 17 3.88 -10.08 7.22
N ASN A 18 2.86 -9.25 7.09
CA ASN A 18 1.95 -8.85 8.18
C ASN A 18 0.54 -9.42 7.99
N GLU A 19 0.34 -10.28 7.00
CA GLU A 19 -0.93 -10.92 6.61
C GLU A 19 -2.12 -9.94 6.49
N THR A 20 -1.81 -8.69 6.12
CA THR A 20 -2.78 -7.59 6.09
C THR A 20 -3.33 -7.40 4.68
N GLY A 21 -4.65 -7.38 4.54
CA GLY A 21 -5.34 -7.14 3.27
C GLY A 21 -5.71 -5.67 3.04
N PHE A 22 -5.67 -5.22 1.79
CA PHE A 22 -6.16 -3.90 1.35
C PHE A 22 -7.08 -4.02 0.14
N CYS A 23 -8.14 -3.22 0.10
CA CYS A 23 -9.08 -3.17 -1.02
C CYS A 23 -8.53 -2.31 -2.17
N SER A 24 -9.12 -2.46 -3.36
CA SER A 24 -8.70 -1.72 -4.56
C SER A 24 -8.70 -0.21 -4.34
N THR A 25 -9.71 0.31 -3.65
CA THR A 25 -9.80 1.75 -3.32
C THR A 25 -8.64 2.21 -2.46
N CYS A 26 -8.25 1.46 -1.42
CA CYS A 26 -7.05 1.79 -0.64
C CYS A 26 -5.78 1.72 -1.49
N CYS A 27 -5.70 0.81 -2.47
CA CYS A 27 -4.56 0.73 -3.39
C CYS A 27 -4.51 1.91 -4.38
N GLN A 28 -5.64 2.48 -4.77
CA GLN A 28 -5.74 3.59 -5.72
C GLN A 28 -5.74 4.98 -5.06
N CYS A 29 -6.07 5.01 -3.78
CA CYS A 29 -6.07 6.21 -2.94
C CYS A 29 -4.69 6.89 -2.97
N LEU A 30 -4.67 8.21 -3.18
CA LEU A 30 -3.46 9.04 -3.19
C LEU A 30 -3.07 9.59 -1.81
N ASN A 31 -3.99 9.56 -0.86
CA ASN A 31 -3.83 10.17 0.46
C ASN A 31 -3.14 9.21 1.45
N ILE A 32 -1.80 9.19 1.44
CA ILE A 32 -0.92 8.18 2.07
C ILE A 32 -1.40 7.72 3.46
N ASP A 33 -1.87 8.63 4.31
CA ASP A 33 -2.27 8.35 5.69
C ASP A 33 -3.43 7.35 5.83
N HIS A 34 -4.28 7.19 4.81
CA HIS A 34 -5.47 6.33 4.85
C HIS A 34 -5.45 5.21 3.78
N CYS A 35 -4.37 5.10 3.02
CA CYS A 35 -4.28 4.20 1.87
C CYS A 35 -3.50 2.91 2.17
N CYS A 36 -3.42 2.05 1.15
CA CYS A 36 -2.66 0.80 1.13
C CYS A 36 -1.15 1.07 1.16
N GLU A 37 -0.55 1.25 2.33
CA GLU A 37 0.88 1.44 2.44
C GLU A 37 1.61 0.24 3.04
N CYS A 38 2.89 0.13 2.71
CA CYS A 38 3.78 -0.82 3.37
C CYS A 38 4.08 -0.28 4.77
N THR A 39 3.74 -1.06 5.81
CA THR A 39 3.96 -0.71 7.22
C THR A 39 5.44 -0.51 7.56
N ASP A 40 6.32 -1.29 6.93
CA ASP A 40 7.76 -1.26 7.20
C ASP A 40 8.55 -0.95 5.92
N PRO A 41 8.47 0.29 5.41
CA PRO A 41 9.11 0.63 4.15
C PRO A 41 10.64 0.69 4.24
N VAL A 42 11.19 0.98 5.42
CA VAL A 42 12.64 1.09 5.66
C VAL A 42 13.27 -0.28 5.94
N LEU A 43 12.53 -1.18 6.60
CA LEU A 43 13.05 -2.51 6.93
C LEU A 43 13.09 -3.42 5.70
N TYR A 44 14.03 -4.37 5.71
CA TYR A 44 14.11 -5.40 4.68
C TYR A 44 12.86 -6.29 4.71
N CYS A 45 12.33 -6.61 3.53
CA CYS A 45 11.23 -7.54 3.34
C CYS A 45 11.53 -8.45 2.15
N LYS A 46 11.64 -9.76 2.39
CA LYS A 46 11.96 -10.76 1.36
C LYS A 46 10.90 -10.84 0.25
N PHE A 47 9.67 -10.46 0.55
CA PHE A 47 8.55 -10.47 -0.40
C PHE A 47 8.43 -9.19 -1.21
N ARG A 48 9.33 -8.21 -1.03
CA ARG A 48 9.22 -6.87 -1.61
C ARG A 48 9.13 -6.88 -3.14
N THR A 49 9.84 -7.80 -3.80
CA THR A 49 9.82 -7.99 -5.26
C THR A 49 8.47 -8.46 -5.81
N GLN A 50 7.67 -9.19 -5.00
CA GLN A 50 6.34 -9.70 -5.37
C GLN A 50 5.19 -8.96 -4.66
N CYS A 51 5.50 -7.93 -3.86
CA CYS A 51 4.52 -7.24 -3.02
C CYS A 51 3.84 -6.10 -3.79
N ILE A 52 2.59 -6.31 -4.20
CA ILE A 52 1.78 -5.30 -4.89
C ILE A 52 1.62 -4.03 -4.03
N ILE A 53 1.44 -4.19 -2.71
CA ILE A 53 1.31 -3.07 -1.77
C ILE A 53 2.54 -2.17 -1.81
N TRP A 54 3.73 -2.77 -1.87
CA TRP A 54 4.99 -2.04 -1.96
C TRP A 54 5.10 -1.28 -3.28
N GLU A 55 4.86 -1.94 -4.41
CA GLU A 55 4.93 -1.29 -5.72
C GLU A 55 3.97 -0.09 -5.81
N MET A 56 2.72 -0.27 -5.38
CA MET A 56 1.73 0.81 -5.35
C MET A 56 2.12 1.94 -4.39
N SER A 57 2.64 1.60 -3.20
CA SER A 57 3.08 2.58 -2.21
C SER A 57 4.30 3.37 -2.67
N ARG A 58 5.25 2.72 -3.37
CA ARG A 58 6.47 3.35 -3.90
C ARG A 58 6.11 4.37 -4.98
N ASP A 59 5.20 4.03 -5.88
CA ASP A 59 4.73 4.92 -6.96
C ASP A 59 4.10 6.20 -6.41
N ARG A 60 3.24 6.09 -5.38
CA ARG A 60 2.59 7.25 -4.76
C ARG A 60 3.58 8.16 -4.03
N ARG A 61 4.59 7.58 -3.35
CA ARG A 61 5.65 8.37 -2.69
C ARG A 61 6.49 9.16 -3.70
N LYS A 62 6.78 8.59 -4.87
CA LYS A 62 7.44 9.32 -5.97
C LYS A 62 6.58 10.47 -6.50
N LYS A 63 5.28 10.23 -6.71
CA LYS A 63 4.33 11.25 -7.19
C LYS A 63 4.11 12.40 -6.21
N ALA A 64 4.11 12.12 -4.91
CA ALA A 64 4.00 13.16 -3.87
C ALA A 64 5.17 14.14 -3.91
N VAL A 65 6.40 13.64 -4.13
CA VAL A 65 7.60 14.49 -4.26
C VAL A 65 7.51 15.35 -5.53
N ALA A 66 7.13 14.77 -6.67
CA ALA A 66 7.09 15.47 -7.95
C ALA A 66 6.06 16.63 -8.02
N ARG A 67 5.06 16.67 -7.13
CA ARG A 67 4.04 17.73 -7.11
C ARG A 67 4.40 18.91 -6.19
N SER A 68 5.40 18.75 -5.32
CA SER A 68 5.87 19.81 -4.41
C SER A 68 6.91 20.73 -5.06
N GLU A 69 7.30 20.48 -6.31
CA GLU A 69 8.31 21.23 -7.07
C GLU A 69 7.72 22.00 -8.28
N ALA A 70 6.40 22.20 -8.34
CA ALA A 70 5.71 22.90 -9.44
C ALA A 70 4.92 24.13 -8.97
#